data_AF-A0A661JDE4-F1
#
_entry.id   AF-A0A661JDE4-F1
#
_cell.length_a   1.000
_cell.length_b   1.000
_cell.length_c   1.000
_cell.angle_alpha   90.00
_cell.angle_beta   90.00
_cell.angle_gamma   90.00
#
_symmetry.space_group_name_H-M   'P 1'
#
loop_
_entity.id
_entity.type
_entity.pdbx_description
1 polymer ?
#
loop_
_entity_poly.entity_id
_entity_poly.type
_entity_poly.pdbx_seq_one_letter_code
_entity_poly.pdbx_strand_id
1 'polypeptide(L)'
;ILSELRALDFLPLTLRKRARELEDAHIKLEQRLGREVNDEEVAAEVGLELEEYYQIKRIAGLSFISLEDIGFSSKEEKDNLRSYLISQNTDSLTLSKIKEAEDCLAKAIDELAEKEKLVISLYYWEDLTMKEIGKVLDITESRVSQLHSQAVRKLKKKLQSLAF
;
A
#
# COMPACT_ATOMS: atom_id res chain seq x y z
N ILE A 1 -13.00 -3.47 -8.24
CA ILE A 1 -12.28 -2.36 -8.93
C ILE A 1 -12.03 -1.16 -8.00
N LEU A 2 -13.01 -0.28 -7.69
CA LEU A 2 -12.78 0.90 -6.82
C LEU A 2 -12.33 0.57 -5.38
N SER A 3 -12.75 -0.58 -4.85
CA SER A 3 -12.41 -1.04 -3.50
C SER A 3 -10.96 -1.53 -3.38
N GLU A 4 -10.42 -2.11 -4.45
CA GLU A 4 -9.06 -2.67 -4.50
C GLU A 4 -8.02 -1.56 -4.69
N LEU A 5 -8.33 -0.54 -5.49
CA LEU A 5 -7.48 0.66 -5.59
C LEU A 5 -7.43 1.44 -4.27
N ARG A 6 -8.54 1.47 -3.51
CA ARG A 6 -8.60 2.05 -2.17
C ARG A 6 -7.83 1.23 -1.12
N ALA A 7 -7.55 -0.05 -1.41
CA ALA A 7 -6.69 -0.88 -0.58
C ALA A 7 -5.22 -0.45 -0.68
N LEU A 8 -4.83 0.21 -1.78
CA LEU A 8 -3.47 0.66 -2.01
C LEU A 8 -3.15 1.99 -1.31
N ASP A 9 -4.16 2.77 -0.92
CA ASP A 9 -4.00 4.11 -0.32
C ASP A 9 -3.34 4.08 1.07
N PHE A 10 -3.42 2.96 1.79
CA PHE A 10 -2.83 2.80 3.13
C PHE A 10 -1.47 2.11 3.13
N LEU A 11 -0.90 1.81 1.96
CA LEU A 11 0.36 1.06 1.84
C LEU A 11 1.58 1.99 1.81
N PRO A 12 2.69 1.58 2.45
CA PRO A 12 3.98 2.25 2.32
C PRO A 12 4.35 2.49 0.85
N LEU A 13 5.00 3.62 0.56
CA LEU A 13 5.34 4.05 -0.81
C LEU A 13 6.17 2.98 -1.56
N THR A 14 7.06 2.29 -0.85
CA THR A 14 7.88 1.19 -1.34
C THR A 14 7.03 0.02 -1.82
N LEU A 15 6.05 -0.38 -1.02
CA LEU A 15 5.14 -1.48 -1.34
C LEU A 15 4.18 -1.10 -2.48
N ARG A 16 3.74 0.16 -2.56
CA ARG A 16 2.97 0.68 -3.70
C ARG A 16 3.75 0.58 -5.01
N LYS A 17 5.03 0.95 -4.99
CA LYS A 17 5.89 0.87 -6.16
C LYS A 17 6.03 -0.59 -6.64
N ARG A 18 6.29 -1.50 -5.71
CA ARG A 18 6.36 -2.95 -5.99
C ARG A 18 5.04 -3.51 -6.52
N ALA A 19 3.91 -3.12 -5.95
CA ALA A 19 2.58 -3.55 -6.41
C ALA A 19 2.30 -3.12 -7.86
N ARG A 20 2.66 -1.88 -8.24
CA ARG A 20 2.55 -1.40 -9.62
C ARG A 20 3.50 -2.14 -10.57
N GLU A 21 4.73 -2.41 -10.13
CA GLU A 21 5.69 -3.18 -10.93
C GLU A 21 5.15 -4.58 -11.27
N LEU A 22 4.45 -5.24 -10.33
CA LEU A 22 3.78 -6.52 -10.57
C LEU A 22 2.63 -6.41 -11.58
N GLU A 23 1.80 -5.37 -11.47
CA GLU A 23 0.67 -5.12 -12.37
C GLU A 23 1.14 -4.84 -13.80
N ASP A 24 2.14 -3.97 -13.96
CA ASP A 24 2.74 -3.66 -15.25
C ASP A 24 3.39 -4.90 -15.90
N ALA A 25 4.06 -5.73 -15.10
CA ALA A 25 4.67 -6.96 -15.59
C ALA A 25 3.62 -7.97 -16.05
N HIS A 26 2.52 -8.12 -15.30
CA HIS A 26 1.41 -8.99 -15.67
C HIS A 26 0.80 -8.58 -17.02
N ILE A 27 0.46 -7.29 -17.19
CA ILE A 27 -0.11 -6.77 -18.45
C ILE A 27 0.86 -6.93 -19.62
N LYS A 28 2.16 -6.64 -19.42
CA LYS A 28 3.18 -6.79 -20.47
C LYS A 28 3.33 -8.23 -20.91
N LEU A 29 3.35 -9.17 -19.97
CA LEU A 29 3.46 -10.60 -20.26
C LEU A 29 2.23 -11.11 -21.00
N GLU A 30 1.03 -10.68 -20.60
CA GLU A 30 -0.23 -11.11 -21.20
C GLU A 30 -0.30 -10.64 -22.66
N GLN A 31 0.07 -9.37 -22.90
CA GLN A 31 0.18 -8.82 -24.26
C GLN A 31 1.26 -9.51 -25.11
N ARG A 32 2.38 -9.90 -24.50
CA ARG A 32 3.49 -10.56 -25.20
C ARG A 32 3.17 -12.02 -25.55
N LEU A 33 2.49 -12.72 -24.66
CA LEU A 33 2.20 -14.15 -24.79
C LEU A 33 0.85 -14.43 -25.46
N GLY A 34 -0.07 -13.46 -25.48
CA GLY A 34 -1.41 -13.60 -26.05
C GLY A 34 -2.26 -14.66 -25.34
N ARG A 35 -1.96 -14.92 -24.06
CA ARG A 35 -2.64 -15.88 -23.18
C ARG A 35 -2.53 -15.41 -21.73
N GLU A 36 -3.33 -16.00 -20.86
CA GLU A 36 -3.18 -15.82 -19.41
C GLU A 36 -1.76 -16.16 -18.96
N VAL A 37 -1.27 -15.35 -18.02
CA VAL A 37 0.08 -15.39 -17.48
C VAL A 37 0.04 -15.98 -16.09
N ASN A 38 0.92 -16.94 -15.81
CA ASN A 38 1.02 -17.53 -14.49
C ASN A 38 1.76 -16.60 -13.51
N ASP A 39 1.40 -16.67 -12.24
CA ASP A 39 2.05 -15.93 -11.16
C ASP A 39 3.59 -16.13 -11.14
N GLU A 40 4.06 -17.34 -11.49
CA GLU A 40 5.49 -17.67 -11.64
C GLU A 40 6.17 -16.90 -12.78
N GLU A 41 5.49 -16.70 -13.90
CA GLU A 41 6.01 -15.96 -15.06
C GLU A 41 6.14 -14.47 -14.73
N VAL A 42 5.17 -13.92 -13.98
CA VAL A 42 5.20 -12.53 -13.50
C VAL A 42 6.31 -12.33 -12.48
N ALA A 43 6.43 -13.24 -11.51
CA ALA A 43 7.48 -13.18 -10.49
C ALA A 43 8.88 -13.22 -11.14
N ALA A 44 9.09 -14.10 -12.13
CA ALA A 44 10.33 -14.19 -12.87
C ALA A 44 10.66 -12.92 -13.67
N GLU A 45 9.67 -12.27 -14.30
CA GLU A 45 9.87 -11.02 -15.05
C GLU A 45 10.27 -9.84 -14.13
N VAL A 46 9.74 -9.80 -12.91
CA VAL A 46 10.06 -8.75 -11.91
C VAL A 46 11.30 -9.11 -11.07
N GLY A 47 11.82 -10.34 -11.21
CA GLY A 47 12.98 -10.82 -10.47
C GLY A 47 12.71 -11.06 -8.98
N LEU A 48 11.47 -11.47 -8.65
CA LEU A 48 11.05 -11.79 -7.29
C LEU A 48 10.92 -13.30 -7.11
N GLU A 49 11.17 -13.77 -5.90
CA GLU A 49 10.77 -15.13 -5.53
C GLU A 49 9.24 -15.23 -5.43
N LEU A 50 8.70 -16.40 -5.72
CA LEU A 50 7.26 -16.62 -5.73
C LEU A 50 6.61 -16.35 -4.36
N GLU A 51 7.33 -16.66 -3.28
CA GLU A 51 6.90 -16.37 -1.90
C GLU A 51 6.73 -14.85 -1.67
N GLU A 52 7.69 -14.05 -2.13
CA GLU A 52 7.70 -12.58 -2.01
C GLU A 52 6.59 -11.97 -2.88
N TYR A 53 6.39 -12.49 -4.09
CA TYR A 53 5.27 -12.14 -4.96
C TYR A 53 3.92 -12.32 -4.25
N TYR A 54 3.69 -13.49 -3.63
CA TYR A 54 2.44 -13.77 -2.92
C TYR A 54 2.25 -12.92 -1.67
N GLN A 55 3.32 -12.57 -0.97
CA GLN A 55 3.25 -11.64 0.15
C GLN A 55 2.81 -10.25 -0.32
N ILE A 56 3.43 -9.72 -1.35
CA ILE A 56 3.09 -8.40 -1.90
C ILE A 56 1.64 -8.40 -2.41
N LYS A 57 1.24 -9.41 -3.20
CA LYS A 57 -0.12 -9.58 -3.73
C LYS A 57 -1.17 -9.60 -2.61
N ARG A 58 -0.88 -10.31 -1.51
CA ARG A 58 -1.78 -10.43 -0.34
C ARG A 58 -1.89 -9.13 0.46
N ILE A 59 -0.76 -8.46 0.74
CA ILE A 59 -0.74 -7.21 1.50
C ILE A 59 -1.40 -6.09 0.69
N ALA A 60 -1.19 -6.09 -0.64
CA ALA A 60 -1.76 -5.11 -1.54
C ALA A 60 -3.22 -5.39 -1.95
N GLY A 61 -3.76 -6.57 -1.63
CA GLY A 61 -5.13 -6.95 -1.97
C GLY A 61 -5.37 -7.04 -3.49
N LEU A 62 -4.36 -7.45 -4.26
CA LEU A 62 -4.42 -7.48 -5.72
C LEU A 62 -5.14 -8.74 -6.22
N SER A 63 -6.23 -8.54 -6.96
CA SER A 63 -6.89 -9.56 -7.77
C SER A 63 -6.57 -9.27 -9.24
N PHE A 64 -5.70 -10.07 -9.86
CA PHE A 64 -5.43 -9.93 -11.30
C PHE A 64 -6.62 -10.50 -12.07
N ILE A 65 -7.44 -9.62 -12.64
CA ILE A 65 -8.54 -9.95 -13.55
C ILE A 65 -8.18 -9.32 -14.90
N SER A 66 -8.28 -10.09 -15.99
CA SER A 66 -7.96 -9.61 -17.33
C SER A 66 -8.84 -8.40 -17.69
N LEU A 67 -8.25 -7.37 -18.31
CA LEU A 67 -9.00 -6.22 -18.84
C LEU A 67 -10.02 -6.63 -19.92
N GLU A 68 -9.85 -7.83 -20.51
CA GLU A 68 -10.76 -8.42 -21.49
C GLU A 68 -12.06 -8.91 -20.85
N ASP A 69 -12.03 -9.35 -19.59
CA ASP A 69 -13.22 -9.78 -18.82
C ASP A 69 -14.14 -8.61 -18.41
N ILE A 70 -13.66 -7.37 -18.52
CA ILE A 70 -14.44 -6.14 -18.26
C ILE A 70 -15.08 -5.60 -19.56
N GLY A 71 -14.85 -6.25 -20.71
CA GLY A 71 -15.53 -5.96 -21.97
C GLY A 71 -14.90 -4.84 -22.82
N PHE A 72 -13.69 -4.38 -22.50
CA PHE A 72 -13.00 -3.33 -23.26
C PHE A 72 -12.11 -3.93 -24.36
N SER A 73 -12.66 -4.06 -25.56
CA SER A 73 -12.00 -4.72 -26.69
C SER A 73 -11.25 -3.76 -27.62
N SER A 74 -11.56 -2.46 -27.60
CA SER A 74 -10.93 -1.49 -28.51
C SER A 74 -9.81 -0.67 -27.87
N LYS A 75 -8.79 -0.32 -28.67
CA LYS A 75 -7.66 0.53 -28.26
C LYS A 75 -8.12 1.94 -27.84
N GLU A 76 -9.20 2.43 -28.45
CA GLU A 76 -9.85 3.71 -28.11
C GLU A 76 -10.55 3.67 -26.75
N GLU A 77 -11.20 2.57 -26.37
CA GLU A 77 -11.80 2.42 -25.04
C GLU A 77 -10.72 2.26 -23.96
N LYS A 78 -9.61 1.58 -24.27
CA LYS A 78 -8.43 1.48 -23.38
C LYS A 78 -7.77 2.84 -23.17
N ASP A 79 -7.65 3.66 -24.22
CA ASP A 79 -7.10 5.01 -24.11
C ASP A 79 -8.10 6.02 -23.52
N ASN A 80 -9.41 5.83 -23.69
CA ASN A 80 -10.44 6.61 -23.00
C ASN A 80 -10.57 6.25 -21.53
N LEU A 81 -10.40 4.97 -21.14
CA LEU A 81 -10.34 4.59 -19.74
C LEU A 81 -9.04 5.10 -19.11
N ARG A 82 -7.90 5.01 -19.81
CA ARG A 82 -6.66 5.67 -19.37
C ARG A 82 -6.84 7.16 -19.22
N SER A 83 -7.45 7.84 -20.20
CA SER A 83 -7.71 9.28 -20.11
C SER A 83 -8.72 9.62 -19.02
N TYR A 84 -9.69 8.76 -18.72
CA TYR A 84 -10.64 8.91 -17.60
C TYR A 84 -10.00 8.63 -16.23
N LEU A 85 -9.07 7.66 -16.15
CA LEU A 85 -8.26 7.37 -14.96
C LEU A 85 -7.21 8.48 -14.72
N ILE A 86 -6.69 9.09 -15.78
CA ILE A 86 -5.77 10.24 -15.75
C ILE A 86 -6.54 11.57 -15.55
N SER A 87 -7.78 11.69 -16.04
CA SER A 87 -8.64 12.87 -15.82
C SER A 87 -9.37 12.82 -14.49
N GLN A 88 -9.46 11.65 -13.85
CA GLN A 88 -9.58 11.53 -12.41
C GLN A 88 -8.22 11.68 -11.71
N ASN A 89 -7.36 12.56 -12.28
CA ASN A 89 -6.51 13.44 -11.49
C ASN A 89 -7.38 14.00 -10.36
N THR A 90 -7.30 13.31 -9.23
CA THR A 90 -7.05 13.89 -7.92
C THR A 90 -7.34 15.38 -7.97
N ASP A 91 -8.62 15.74 -7.75
CA ASP A 91 -9.01 17.13 -7.60
C ASP A 91 -7.92 17.84 -6.80
N SER A 92 -7.51 19.03 -7.19
CA SER A 92 -6.55 19.82 -6.39
C SER A 92 -6.97 19.88 -4.90
N LEU A 93 -8.26 19.71 -4.64
CA LEU A 93 -8.90 19.58 -3.33
C LEU A 93 -8.63 18.23 -2.61
N THR A 94 -8.48 17.13 -3.34
CA THR A 94 -8.12 15.82 -2.78
C THR A 94 -6.62 15.70 -2.52
N LEU A 95 -5.77 16.23 -3.41
CA LEU A 95 -4.33 16.34 -3.14
C LEU A 95 -4.03 17.24 -1.93
N SER A 96 -4.76 18.35 -1.79
CA SER A 96 -4.63 19.21 -0.61
C SER A 96 -5.10 18.49 0.66
N LYS A 97 -6.21 17.74 0.62
CA LYS A 97 -6.70 16.94 1.76
C LYS A 97 -5.73 15.82 2.15
N ILE A 98 -5.10 15.16 1.18
CA ILE A 98 -4.06 14.15 1.45
C ILE A 98 -2.86 14.82 2.12
N LYS A 99 -2.39 15.95 1.58
CA LYS A 99 -1.27 16.69 2.16
C LYS A 99 -1.57 17.20 3.57
N GLU A 100 -2.79 17.68 3.82
CA GLU A 100 -3.27 18.07 5.14
C GLU A 100 -3.32 16.88 6.11
N ALA A 101 -3.74 15.70 5.63
CA ALA A 101 -3.73 14.47 6.41
C ALA A 101 -2.30 14.00 6.72
N GLU A 102 -1.37 14.09 5.77
CA GLU A 102 0.05 13.80 5.96
C GLU A 102 0.69 14.76 6.97
N ASP A 103 0.46 16.07 6.83
CA ASP A 103 0.97 17.09 7.76
C ASP A 103 0.41 16.91 9.18
N CYS A 104 -0.87 16.53 9.30
CA CYS A 104 -1.46 16.23 10.60
C CYS A 104 -0.94 14.93 11.19
N LEU A 105 -0.73 13.90 10.37
CA LEU A 105 -0.14 12.64 10.82
C LEU A 105 1.28 12.86 11.32
N ALA A 106 2.09 13.65 10.62
CA ALA A 106 3.43 14.02 11.04
C ALA A 106 3.41 14.72 12.42
N LYS A 107 2.55 15.73 12.58
CA LYS A 107 2.36 16.41 13.89
C LYS A 107 1.86 15.47 14.97
N ALA A 108 0.95 14.55 14.63
CA ALA A 108 0.42 13.58 15.58
C ALA A 108 1.47 12.57 16.02
N ILE A 109 2.38 12.16 15.11
CA ILE A 109 3.55 11.36 15.43
C ILE A 109 4.49 12.16 16.35
N ASP A 110 4.66 13.45 16.11
CA ASP A 110 5.50 14.31 16.96
C ASP A 110 4.98 14.47 18.39
N GLU A 111 3.67 14.35 18.60
CA GLU A 111 3.04 14.39 19.93
C GLU A 111 3.06 13.04 20.68
N LEU A 112 3.43 11.93 20.03
CA LEU A 112 3.58 10.65 20.69
C LEU A 112 4.72 10.69 21.72
N ALA A 113 4.62 9.85 22.76
CA ALA A 113 5.75 9.68 23.68
C ALA A 113 6.94 9.07 22.93
N GLU A 114 8.18 9.37 23.33
CA GLU A 114 9.39 8.86 22.66
C GLU A 114 9.38 7.34 22.47
N LYS A 115 8.93 6.61 23.49
CA LYS A 115 8.82 5.14 23.44
C LYS A 115 7.76 4.66 22.43
N GLU A 116 6.67 5.41 22.26
CA GLU A 116 5.64 5.11 21.26
C GLU A 116 6.15 5.39 19.85
N LYS A 117 6.80 6.55 19.62
CA LYS A 117 7.43 6.90 18.34
C LYS A 117 8.44 5.84 17.91
N LEU A 118 9.30 5.42 18.84
CA LEU A 118 10.33 4.44 18.58
C LEU A 118 9.75 3.08 18.21
N VAL A 119 8.70 2.62 18.91
CA VAL A 119 7.98 1.39 18.54
C VAL A 119 7.34 1.49 17.15
N ILE A 120 6.71 2.62 16.83
CA ILE A 120 6.13 2.85 15.49
C ILE A 120 7.21 2.86 14.41
N SER A 121 8.34 3.53 14.64
CA SER A 121 9.45 3.59 13.68
C SER A 121 10.07 2.21 13.45
N LEU A 122 10.36 1.45 14.50
CA LEU A 122 10.95 0.12 14.36
C LEU A 122 9.99 -0.86 13.67
N TYR A 123 8.68 -0.69 13.88
CA TYR A 123 7.67 -1.56 13.28
C TYR A 123 7.37 -1.24 11.81
N TYR A 124 7.27 0.05 11.44
CA TYR A 124 6.85 0.47 10.10
C TYR A 124 7.99 0.90 9.17
N TRP A 125 9.16 1.24 9.72
CA TRP A 125 10.31 1.72 8.96
C TRP A 125 11.43 0.68 8.86
N GLU A 126 11.65 -0.08 9.94
CA GLU A 126 12.66 -1.13 10.01
C GLU A 126 12.07 -2.55 9.85
N ASP A 127 10.76 -2.65 9.60
CA ASP A 127 9.99 -3.90 9.42
C ASP A 127 10.23 -4.97 10.52
N LEU A 128 10.54 -4.54 11.76
CA LEU A 128 10.79 -5.45 12.88
C LEU A 128 9.49 -5.99 13.47
N THR A 129 9.51 -7.27 13.85
CA THR A 129 8.41 -7.90 14.59
C THR A 129 8.33 -7.38 16.03
N MET A 130 7.15 -7.48 16.67
CA MET A 130 6.97 -7.08 18.08
C MET A 130 7.95 -7.76 19.03
N LYS A 131 8.34 -9.00 18.70
CA LYS A 131 9.33 -9.79 19.45
C LYS A 131 10.74 -9.24 19.29
N GLU A 132 11.13 -8.81 18.08
CA GLU A 132 12.44 -8.19 17.82
C GLU A 132 12.52 -6.81 18.43
N ILE A 133 11.47 -6.00 18.30
CA ILE A 133 11.38 -4.69 18.95
C ILE A 133 11.49 -4.84 20.47
N GLY A 134 10.86 -5.86 21.05
CA GLY A 134 10.97 -6.14 22.48
C GLY A 134 12.42 -6.40 22.92
N LYS A 135 13.20 -7.12 22.11
CA LYS A 135 14.63 -7.32 22.36
C LYS A 135 15.43 -6.03 22.23
N VAL A 136 15.16 -5.21 21.21
CA VAL A 136 15.86 -3.93 20.96
C VAL A 136 15.61 -2.93 22.10
N LEU A 137 14.38 -2.90 22.63
CA LEU A 137 13.95 -1.94 23.64
C LEU A 137 14.02 -2.48 25.08
N ASP A 138 14.56 -3.70 25.27
CA ASP A 138 14.63 -4.42 26.55
C ASP A 138 13.28 -4.47 27.31
N ILE A 139 12.21 -4.82 26.57
CA ILE A 139 10.85 -4.96 27.10
C ILE A 139 10.16 -6.19 26.52
N THR A 140 9.13 -6.67 27.22
CA THR A 140 8.33 -7.82 26.73
C THR A 140 7.58 -7.46 25.45
N GLU A 141 7.35 -8.46 24.58
CA GLU A 141 6.53 -8.35 23.37
C GLU A 141 5.12 -7.79 23.67
N SER A 142 4.50 -8.23 24.78
CA SER A 142 3.20 -7.71 25.23
C SER A 142 3.25 -6.20 25.49
N ARG A 143 4.35 -5.70 26.06
CA ARG A 143 4.54 -4.27 26.30
C ARG A 143 4.72 -3.49 25.00
N VAL A 144 5.41 -4.05 24.01
CA VAL A 144 5.53 -3.45 22.66
C VAL A 144 4.16 -3.34 22.01
N SER A 145 3.37 -4.43 22.02
CA SER A 145 2.00 -4.45 21.48
C SER A 145 1.09 -3.41 22.14
N GLN A 146 1.21 -3.21 23.45
CA GLN A 146 0.50 -2.15 24.16
C GLN A 146 0.92 -0.74 23.70
N LEU A 147 2.22 -0.48 23.60
CA LEU A 147 2.75 0.81 23.14
C LEU A 147 2.33 1.11 21.70
N HIS A 148 2.39 0.11 20.81
CA HIS A 148 1.91 0.21 19.43
C HIS A 148 0.41 0.52 19.39
N SER A 149 -0.40 -0.23 20.14
CA SER A 149 -1.85 -0.01 20.21
C SER A 149 -2.23 1.37 20.75
N GLN A 150 -1.49 1.87 21.74
CA GLN A 150 -1.67 3.22 22.29
C GLN A 150 -1.31 4.30 21.27
N ALA A 151 -0.19 4.14 20.58
CA ALA A 151 0.25 5.04 19.51
C ALA A 151 -0.79 5.10 18.39
N VAL A 152 -1.21 3.96 17.85
CA VAL A 152 -2.22 3.87 16.78
C VAL A 152 -3.54 4.51 17.21
N ARG A 153 -3.98 4.31 18.45
CA ARG A 153 -5.21 4.94 18.98
C ARG A 153 -5.10 6.46 19.01
N LYS A 154 -3.95 7.01 19.43
CA LYS A 154 -3.70 8.46 19.45
C LYS A 154 -3.67 9.04 18.03
N LEU A 155 -2.96 8.38 17.11
CA LEU A 155 -2.89 8.79 15.70
C LEU A 155 -4.29 8.77 15.05
N LYS A 156 -5.07 7.70 15.27
CA LYS A 156 -6.45 7.60 14.77
C LYS A 156 -7.34 8.71 15.30
N LYS A 157 -7.24 9.04 16.60
CA LYS A 157 -8.02 10.13 17.20
C LYS A 157 -7.69 11.49 16.57
N LYS A 158 -6.42 11.74 16.25
CA LYS A 158 -5.96 12.97 15.57
C LYS A 158 -6.45 13.04 14.12
N LEU A 159 -6.34 11.94 13.37
CA LEU A 159 -6.87 11.86 12.00
C LEU A 159 -8.40 12.01 11.95
N GLN A 160 -9.12 11.46 12.93
CA GLN A 160 -10.57 11.64 13.02
C GLN A 160 -10.98 13.09 13.30
N SER A 161 -10.13 13.89 13.94
CA SER A 161 -10.41 15.33 14.15
C SER A 161 -10.27 16.19 12.90
N LEU A 162 -9.69 15.65 11.81
CA LEU A 162 -9.63 16.31 10.50
C LEU A 162 -10.84 15.99 9.61
N ALA A 163 -11.52 14.87 9.87
CA ALA A 163 -12.69 14.46 9.10
C ALA A 163 -13.92 15.29 9.53
N PHE A 164 -14.01 16.52 9.02
CA PHE A 164 -15.24 17.30 8.95
C PHE A 164 -15.99 16.99 7.65
#